data_AF-A0A7W7L6F0-F1
#
_entry.id   AF-A0A7W7L6F0-F1
#
_cell.length_a   1.000
_cell.length_b   1.000
_cell.length_c   1.000
_cell.angle_alpha   90.00
_cell.angle_beta   90.00
_cell.angle_gamma   90.00
#
_symmetry.space_group_name_H-M   'P 1'
#
loop_
_entity.id
_entity.type
_entity.pdbx_description
1 polymer ?
#
loop_
_entity_poly.entity_id
_entity_poly.type
_entity_poly.pdbx_seq_one_letter_code
_entity_poly.pdbx_strand_id
1 'polypeptide(L)'
;MTPPEGVLGLESGMQALRATPADRVHQELGRVAGARTLPAWIRSLAEGDARAFGKLIGALHAYHQAAIEPYWPHIQAQIEADRAVRGRALLDGGADALLSSLPPMMSWRAPVLECDYPVDRDLHLNGRGLLLLPSFFCRRTPVAFQNPELTPVLVYPARHMSESAPAVPHAPRSLGKLVGHTRSAVLGSIGGGCTTSELARRVGVSAASASQHAGVLREAGLVLTLRNGSAVMHTLTPLGAALLRGGHRGTQLCPKDRSARVQSSIPERSTPATMLQSPGG
;
A
#
# COMPACT_ATOMS: atom_id res chain seq x y z
N MET A 1 2.37 17.04 15.27
CA MET A 1 2.32 15.89 16.20
C MET A 1 1.95 14.61 15.47
N THR A 2 2.57 13.49 15.89
CA THR A 2 2.11 12.15 15.54
C THR A 2 2.11 11.31 16.83
N PRO A 3 0.94 10.98 17.42
CA PRO A 3 0.88 10.22 18.65
C PRO A 3 1.40 8.79 18.42
N PRO A 4 2.31 8.26 19.27
CA PRO A 4 2.85 6.90 19.10
C PRO A 4 1.76 5.83 19.19
N GLU A 5 0.66 6.09 19.89
CA GLU A 5 -0.51 5.20 20.01
C GLU A 5 -1.22 4.97 18.67
N GLY A 6 -0.97 5.80 17.65
CA GLY A 6 -1.45 5.56 16.30
C GLY A 6 -0.97 4.23 15.70
N VAL A 7 0.15 3.68 16.21
CA VAL A 7 0.63 2.32 15.86
C VAL A 7 -0.35 1.23 16.31
N LEU A 8 -1.14 1.48 17.35
CA LEU A 8 -2.13 0.53 17.89
C LEU A 8 -3.46 0.59 17.12
N GLY A 9 -3.62 1.53 16.19
CA GLY A 9 -4.79 1.69 15.35
C GLY A 9 -5.42 3.07 15.44
N LEU A 10 -6.40 3.32 14.56
CA LEU A 10 -7.04 4.62 14.40
C LEU A 10 -7.68 5.13 15.70
N GLU A 11 -8.41 4.27 16.40
CA GLU A 11 -9.13 4.67 17.61
C GLU A 11 -8.17 5.03 18.74
N SER A 12 -7.09 4.26 18.95
CA SER A 12 -6.04 4.58 19.91
C SER A 12 -5.33 5.89 19.57
N GLY A 13 -5.04 6.13 18.29
CA GLY A 13 -4.48 7.40 17.82
C GLY A 13 -5.42 8.59 18.06
N MET A 14 -6.73 8.40 17.86
CA MET A 14 -7.74 9.44 18.12
C MET A 14 -7.93 9.70 19.62
N GLN A 15 -7.87 8.68 20.45
CA GLN A 15 -7.90 8.82 21.91
C GLN A 15 -6.67 9.57 22.41
N ALA A 16 -5.48 9.21 21.92
CA ALA A 16 -4.25 9.93 22.25
C ALA A 16 -4.29 11.39 21.79
N LEU A 17 -4.89 11.67 20.62
CA LEU A 17 -5.10 13.03 20.15
C LEU A 17 -6.04 13.82 21.08
N ARG A 18 -7.12 13.21 21.59
CA ARG A 18 -8.00 13.85 22.60
C ARG A 18 -7.28 14.08 23.92
N ALA A 19 -6.44 13.15 24.33
CA ALA A 19 -5.71 13.21 25.59
C ALA A 19 -4.48 14.14 25.53
N THR A 20 -4.19 14.75 24.37
CA THR A 20 -3.02 15.61 24.24
C THR A 20 -3.22 16.91 25.05
N PRO A 21 -2.29 17.27 25.95
CA PRO A 21 -2.32 18.53 26.67
C PRO A 21 -2.35 19.77 25.74
N ALA A 22 -3.11 20.80 26.12
CA ALA A 22 -3.36 21.98 25.27
C ALA A 22 -2.09 22.79 24.97
N ASP A 23 -1.16 22.88 25.93
CA ASP A 23 0.17 23.48 25.77
C ASP A 23 0.98 22.81 24.66
N ARG A 24 0.94 21.47 24.59
CA ARG A 24 1.61 20.70 23.54
C ARG A 24 0.95 20.92 22.18
N VAL A 25 -0.38 20.98 22.12
CA VAL A 25 -1.11 21.29 20.89
C VAL A 25 -0.78 22.69 20.40
N HIS A 26 -0.72 23.66 21.31
CA HIS A 26 -0.35 25.04 21.01
C HIS A 26 1.08 25.14 20.45
N GLN A 27 2.05 24.50 21.09
CA GLN A 27 3.45 24.47 20.64
C GLN A 27 3.58 23.90 19.23
N GLU A 28 2.84 22.82 18.95
CA GLU A 28 2.89 22.10 17.67
C GLU A 28 2.18 22.86 16.54
N LEU A 29 1.05 23.50 16.85
CA LEU A 29 0.38 24.39 15.89
C LEU A 29 1.18 25.68 15.66
N GLY A 30 1.89 26.19 16.66
CA GLY A 30 2.83 27.30 16.53
C GLY A 30 3.93 27.04 15.51
N ARG A 31 4.47 25.81 15.48
CA ARG A 31 5.46 25.37 14.48
C ARG A 31 4.91 25.39 13.04
N VAL A 32 3.61 25.20 12.87
CA VAL A 32 2.93 25.23 11.55
C VAL A 32 2.48 26.64 11.17
N ALA A 33 2.03 27.43 12.16
CA ALA A 33 1.53 28.80 11.99
C ALA A 33 2.60 29.76 11.45
N GLY A 34 3.88 29.53 11.77
CA GLY A 34 5.00 30.30 11.23
C GLY A 34 5.12 30.26 9.70
N ALA A 35 4.51 29.26 9.04
CA ALA A 35 4.54 29.11 7.59
C ALA A 35 3.24 29.58 6.89
N ARG A 36 2.09 29.64 7.57
CA ARG A 36 0.77 29.98 6.97
C ARG A 36 -0.22 30.53 8.00
N THR A 37 -1.08 31.46 7.57
CA THR A 37 -2.23 31.91 8.38
C THR A 37 -3.23 30.78 8.59
N LEU A 38 -3.49 30.43 9.86
CA LEU A 38 -4.36 29.32 10.23
C LEU A 38 -5.84 29.76 10.33
N PRO A 39 -6.79 28.98 9.79
CA PRO A 39 -8.24 29.20 10.00
C PRO A 39 -8.63 29.26 11.47
N ALA A 40 -9.72 29.98 11.78
CA ALA A 40 -10.17 30.21 13.16
C ALA A 40 -10.41 28.92 13.97
N TRP A 41 -10.93 27.85 13.36
CA TRP A 41 -11.16 26.58 14.04
C TRP A 41 -9.86 25.88 14.49
N ILE A 42 -8.73 26.14 13.81
CA ILE A 42 -7.41 25.62 14.22
C ILE A 42 -6.88 26.38 15.44
N ARG A 43 -7.22 27.68 15.58
CA ARG A 43 -6.92 28.44 16.80
C ARG A 43 -7.67 27.90 18.00
N SER A 44 -8.96 27.57 17.85
CA SER A 44 -9.74 26.93 18.91
C SER A 44 -9.16 25.57 19.33
N LEU A 45 -8.57 24.80 18.41
CA LEU A 45 -7.81 23.60 18.75
C LEU A 45 -6.53 23.92 19.55
N ALA A 46 -5.80 24.98 19.17
CA ALA A 46 -4.61 25.43 19.89
C ALA A 46 -4.91 25.87 21.34
N GLU A 47 -6.13 26.29 21.61
CA GLU A 47 -6.63 26.67 22.94
C GLU A 47 -7.17 25.47 23.74
N GLY A 48 -7.14 24.25 23.17
CA GLY A 48 -7.62 23.04 23.84
C GLY A 48 -9.14 22.88 23.87
N ASP A 49 -9.89 23.54 22.99
CA ASP A 49 -11.36 23.43 22.95
C ASP A 49 -11.81 21.99 22.63
N ALA A 50 -12.37 21.32 23.62
CA ALA A 50 -12.89 19.95 23.52
C ALA A 50 -13.95 19.80 22.41
N ARG A 51 -14.75 20.84 22.11
CA ARG A 51 -15.74 20.82 21.03
C ARG A 51 -15.06 20.85 19.66
N ALA A 52 -14.00 21.65 19.50
CA ALA A 52 -13.21 21.67 18.29
C ALA A 52 -12.53 20.31 18.03
N PHE A 53 -11.96 19.69 19.08
CA PHE A 53 -11.42 18.33 19.01
C PHE A 53 -12.48 17.28 18.66
N GLY A 54 -13.66 17.37 19.27
CA GLY A 54 -14.78 16.49 18.97
C GLY A 54 -15.21 16.55 17.50
N LYS A 55 -15.31 17.77 16.94
CA LYS A 55 -15.61 17.96 15.52
C LYS A 55 -14.52 17.40 14.59
N LEU A 56 -13.25 17.66 14.89
CA LEU A 56 -12.13 17.14 14.11
C LEU A 56 -12.15 15.61 14.08
N ILE A 57 -12.30 14.96 15.24
CA ILE A 57 -12.30 13.51 15.32
C ILE A 57 -13.53 12.91 14.66
N GLY A 58 -14.70 13.53 14.84
CA GLY A 58 -15.92 13.12 14.15
C GLY A 58 -15.76 13.18 12.62
N ALA A 59 -15.14 14.25 12.09
CA ALA A 59 -14.86 14.38 10.66
C ALA A 59 -13.86 13.32 10.17
N LEU A 60 -12.80 13.02 10.95
CA LEU A 60 -11.84 11.97 10.62
C LEU A 60 -12.48 10.58 10.62
N HIS A 61 -13.38 10.30 11.58
CA HIS A 61 -14.16 9.05 11.62
C HIS A 61 -15.07 8.91 10.41
N ALA A 62 -15.85 9.96 10.10
CA ALA A 62 -16.75 9.97 8.95
C ALA A 62 -15.98 9.78 7.64
N TYR A 63 -14.83 10.45 7.48
CA TYR A 63 -13.97 10.27 6.33
C TYR A 63 -13.39 8.85 6.26
N HIS A 64 -12.92 8.30 7.37
CA HIS A 64 -12.42 6.92 7.40
C HIS A 64 -13.50 5.93 6.94
N GLN A 65 -14.69 6.01 7.51
CA GLN A 65 -15.81 5.12 7.18
C GLN A 65 -16.25 5.26 5.71
N ALA A 66 -16.26 6.47 5.17
CA ALA A 66 -16.72 6.72 3.80
C ALA A 66 -15.65 6.43 2.73
N ALA A 67 -14.38 6.76 3.00
CA ALA A 67 -13.33 6.82 1.98
C ALA A 67 -12.19 5.82 2.19
N ILE A 68 -12.00 5.27 3.39
CA ILE A 68 -10.90 4.35 3.70
C ILE A 68 -11.41 2.93 3.94
N GLU A 69 -12.37 2.76 4.85
CA GLU A 69 -12.91 1.46 5.28
C GLU A 69 -13.32 0.56 4.08
N PRO A 70 -14.01 1.07 3.04
CA PRO A 70 -14.39 0.24 1.89
C PRO A 70 -13.21 -0.34 1.12
N TYR A 71 -12.06 0.33 1.15
CA TYR A 71 -10.82 -0.06 0.47
C TYR A 71 -9.78 -0.65 1.42
N TRP A 72 -10.08 -0.75 2.71
CA TRP A 72 -9.14 -1.20 3.73
C TRP A 72 -8.51 -2.56 3.42
N PRO A 73 -9.25 -3.60 2.96
CA PRO A 73 -8.63 -4.87 2.59
C PRO A 73 -7.61 -4.75 1.46
N HIS A 74 -7.84 -3.86 0.50
CA HIS A 74 -6.90 -3.61 -0.60
C HIS A 74 -5.65 -2.88 -0.11
N ILE A 75 -5.84 -1.85 0.72
CA ILE A 75 -4.75 -1.10 1.35
C ILE A 75 -3.86 -2.05 2.15
N GLN A 76 -4.46 -2.89 3.00
CA GLN A 76 -3.72 -3.88 3.80
C GLN A 76 -2.94 -4.85 2.91
N ALA A 77 -3.55 -5.38 1.85
CA ALA A 77 -2.86 -6.30 0.94
C ALA A 77 -1.63 -5.67 0.26
N GLN A 78 -1.69 -4.38 -0.10
CA GLN A 78 -0.55 -3.66 -0.67
C GLN A 78 0.57 -3.46 0.35
N ILE A 79 0.23 -3.09 1.59
CA ILE A 79 1.21 -2.96 2.67
C ILE A 79 1.87 -4.30 2.97
N GLU A 80 1.11 -5.38 3.09
CA GLU A 80 1.67 -6.71 3.36
C GLU A 80 2.54 -7.23 2.21
N ALA A 81 2.18 -6.93 0.96
CA ALA A 81 3.02 -7.26 -0.19
C ALA A 81 4.37 -6.53 -0.15
N ASP A 82 4.37 -5.23 0.22
CA ASP A 82 5.62 -4.48 0.41
C ASP A 82 6.45 -5.10 1.55
N ARG A 83 5.83 -5.34 2.71
CA ARG A 83 6.50 -5.96 3.88
C ARG A 83 7.10 -7.31 3.56
N ALA A 84 6.44 -8.15 2.76
CA ALA A 84 6.97 -9.45 2.35
C ALA A 84 8.25 -9.31 1.50
N VAL A 85 8.28 -8.35 0.57
CA VAL A 85 9.48 -8.06 -0.23
C VAL A 85 10.62 -7.57 0.65
N ARG A 86 10.35 -6.62 1.56
CA ARG A 86 11.34 -6.06 2.49
C ARG A 86 11.86 -7.11 3.46
N GLY A 87 10.96 -7.90 4.04
CA GLY A 87 11.29 -8.98 4.96
C GLY A 87 12.17 -10.04 4.30
N ARG A 88 11.91 -10.39 3.04
CA ARG A 88 12.76 -11.35 2.31
C ARG A 88 14.17 -10.80 2.09
N ALA A 89 14.30 -9.54 1.67
CA ALA A 89 15.62 -8.90 1.51
C ALA A 89 16.40 -8.87 2.84
N LEU A 90 15.72 -8.55 3.94
CA LEU A 90 16.33 -8.56 5.28
C LEU A 90 16.83 -9.96 5.69
N LEU A 91 16.05 -11.00 5.43
CA LEU A 91 16.41 -12.37 5.79
C LEU A 91 17.56 -12.91 4.92
N ASP A 92 17.58 -12.56 3.64
CA ASP A 92 18.56 -13.09 2.68
C ASP A 92 19.90 -12.35 2.74
N GLY A 93 19.93 -11.06 3.10
CA GLY A 93 21.14 -10.23 3.04
C GLY A 93 21.25 -9.14 4.11
N GLY A 94 20.49 -9.23 5.19
CA GLY A 94 20.58 -8.32 6.31
C GLY A 94 20.08 -6.90 6.01
N ALA A 95 20.54 -5.95 6.83
CA ALA A 95 20.12 -4.55 6.73
C ALA A 95 20.50 -3.92 5.39
N ASP A 96 21.69 -4.21 4.86
CA ASP A 96 22.15 -3.69 3.56
C ASP A 96 21.22 -4.10 2.42
N ALA A 97 20.81 -5.38 2.36
CA ALA A 97 19.89 -5.84 1.32
C ALA A 97 18.49 -5.23 1.49
N LEU A 98 18.01 -5.09 2.74
CA LEU A 98 16.74 -4.40 3.03
C LEU A 98 16.77 -2.97 2.51
N LEU A 99 17.77 -2.19 2.89
CA LEU A 99 17.90 -0.77 2.53
C LEU A 99 18.12 -0.58 1.04
N SER A 100 18.91 -1.45 0.41
CA SER A 100 19.13 -1.48 -1.04
C SER A 100 17.85 -1.81 -1.84
N SER A 101 16.81 -2.34 -1.20
CA SER A 101 15.54 -2.66 -1.86
C SER A 101 14.59 -1.46 -1.98
N LEU A 102 14.87 -0.35 -1.31
CA LEU A 102 14.02 0.85 -1.21
C LEU A 102 13.99 1.82 -2.43
N PRO A 103 14.86 1.72 -3.46
CA PRO A 103 14.73 2.53 -4.66
C PRO A 103 13.34 2.43 -5.32
N PRO A 104 12.85 3.49 -6.00
CA PRO A 104 13.60 4.71 -6.35
C PRO A 104 13.59 5.82 -5.29
N MET A 105 12.82 5.67 -4.21
CA MET A 105 12.51 6.78 -3.28
C MET A 105 13.64 7.06 -2.30
N MET A 106 14.55 6.11 -2.13
CA MET A 106 15.69 6.19 -1.24
C MET A 106 16.91 5.57 -1.90
N SER A 107 18.08 6.14 -1.63
CA SER A 107 19.37 5.61 -2.08
C SER A 107 20.16 5.15 -0.87
N TRP A 108 20.46 3.84 -0.81
CA TRP A 108 21.36 3.30 0.21
C TRP A 108 22.80 3.43 -0.26
N ARG A 109 23.59 4.19 0.49
CA ARG A 109 25.03 4.38 0.30
C ARG A 109 25.70 4.20 1.65
N ALA A 110 25.93 2.94 2.01
CA ALA A 110 26.39 2.57 3.34
C ALA A 110 27.50 3.52 3.85
N PRO A 111 27.37 4.09 5.06
CA PRO A 111 26.34 3.82 6.08
C PRO A 111 25.10 4.76 6.02
N VAL A 112 24.91 5.51 4.94
CA VAL A 112 23.91 6.58 4.83
C VAL A 112 22.74 6.16 3.93
N LEU A 113 21.52 6.42 4.41
CA LEU A 113 20.30 6.30 3.62
C LEU A 113 19.84 7.70 3.21
N GLU A 114 19.91 8.00 1.92
CA GLU A 114 19.51 9.29 1.35
C GLU A 114 18.06 9.21 0.86
N CYS A 115 17.27 10.25 1.07
CA CYS A 115 15.93 10.38 0.51
C CYS A 115 15.52 11.85 0.36
N ASP A 116 14.63 12.13 -0.58
CA ASP A 116 14.09 13.47 -0.77
C ASP A 116 13.22 13.87 0.43
N TYR A 117 13.62 14.94 1.12
CA TYR A 117 12.88 15.51 2.24
C TYR A 117 12.70 17.03 2.04
N PRO A 118 11.59 17.65 2.48
CA PRO A 118 11.33 19.08 2.24
C PRO A 118 12.36 20.05 2.84
N VAL A 119 13.20 19.58 3.75
CA VAL A 119 14.28 20.36 4.38
C VAL A 119 15.58 19.56 4.37
N ASP A 120 16.70 20.22 4.13
CA ASP A 120 18.02 19.59 4.24
C ASP A 120 18.32 19.29 5.72
N ARG A 121 18.61 18.02 6.02
CA ARG A 121 18.78 17.53 7.38
C ARG A 121 19.44 16.15 7.41
N ASP A 122 20.45 16.04 8.27
CA ASP A 122 21.00 14.75 8.69
C ASP A 122 20.33 14.23 9.96
N LEU A 123 19.91 12.96 9.92
CA LEU A 123 19.40 12.25 11.08
C LEU A 123 20.37 11.15 11.49
N HIS A 124 21.03 11.35 12.63
CA HIS A 124 21.97 10.39 13.19
C HIS A 124 21.26 9.40 14.11
N LEU A 125 21.35 8.09 13.81
CA LEU A 125 20.66 7.06 14.58
C LEU A 125 21.27 6.86 15.97
N ASN A 126 22.58 7.03 16.14
CA ASN A 126 23.29 6.89 17.43
C ASN A 126 22.91 5.62 18.21
N GLY A 127 22.79 4.49 17.51
CA GLY A 127 22.43 3.19 18.11
C GLY A 127 20.94 2.99 18.41
N ARG A 128 20.08 3.99 18.21
CA ARG A 128 18.63 3.90 18.48
C ARG A 128 17.85 3.01 17.50
N GLY A 129 18.50 2.57 16.42
CA GLY A 129 17.86 1.88 15.30
C GLY A 129 17.01 2.81 14.43
N LEU A 130 16.35 2.22 13.44
CA LEU A 130 15.46 2.90 12.49
C LEU A 130 14.22 2.04 12.27
N LEU A 131 13.03 2.60 12.48
CA LEU A 131 11.76 1.95 12.15
C LEU A 131 11.32 2.38 10.76
N LEU A 132 11.26 1.42 9.83
CA LEU A 132 10.71 1.63 8.49
C LEU A 132 9.20 1.34 8.52
N LEU A 133 8.39 2.36 8.22
CA LEU A 133 6.93 2.26 8.20
C LEU A 133 6.38 2.44 6.77
N PRO A 134 5.99 1.38 6.06
CA PRO A 134 5.32 1.53 4.77
C PRO A 134 3.97 2.22 4.93
N SER A 135 3.66 3.15 4.03
CA SER A 135 2.38 3.87 4.01
C SER A 135 1.80 3.90 2.60
N PHE A 136 0.53 3.52 2.49
CA PHE A 136 -0.22 3.57 1.24
C PHE A 136 -0.61 5.01 0.85
N PHE A 137 -0.71 5.90 1.83
CA PHE A 137 -1.09 7.30 1.60
C PHE A 137 0.13 8.21 1.36
N CYS A 138 1.33 7.72 1.66
CA CYS A 138 2.57 8.37 1.26
C CYS A 138 2.82 8.03 -0.21
N ARG A 139 2.94 9.02 -1.11
CA ARG A 139 3.07 8.77 -2.56
C ARG A 139 4.35 9.28 -3.21
N ARG A 140 5.11 10.16 -2.55
CA ARG A 140 6.28 10.81 -3.18
C ARG A 140 7.48 10.78 -2.24
N THR A 141 7.48 11.63 -1.23
CA THR A 141 8.62 11.83 -0.35
C THR A 141 8.41 11.10 0.97
N PRO A 142 9.38 10.29 1.43
CA PRO A 142 9.38 9.75 2.78
C PRO A 142 9.25 10.85 3.83
N VAL A 143 8.66 10.51 4.97
CA VAL A 143 8.49 11.46 6.09
C VAL A 143 9.05 10.86 7.35
N ALA A 144 10.01 11.54 7.97
CA ALA A 144 10.50 11.22 9.30
C ALA A 144 9.65 11.92 10.37
N PHE A 145 9.33 11.20 11.46
CA PHE A 145 8.72 11.84 12.63
C PHE A 145 9.75 12.70 13.37
N GLN A 146 9.35 13.92 13.71
CA GLN A 146 10.19 14.88 14.42
C GLN A 146 10.07 14.64 15.93
N ASN A 147 10.77 13.62 16.44
CA ASN A 147 11.06 13.50 17.86
C ASN A 147 12.49 12.96 18.07
N PRO A 148 13.45 13.79 18.52
CA PRO A 148 14.84 13.38 18.66
C PRO A 148 15.06 12.41 19.83
N GLU A 149 14.12 12.27 20.76
CA GLU A 149 14.25 11.39 21.95
C GLU A 149 13.76 9.96 21.69
N LEU A 150 13.05 9.72 20.58
CA LEU A 150 12.47 8.41 20.25
C LEU A 150 13.28 7.70 19.17
N THR A 151 13.04 6.40 19.00
CA THR A 151 13.52 5.66 17.83
C THR A 151 13.04 6.37 16.57
N PRO A 152 13.96 6.78 15.67
CA PRO A 152 13.60 7.40 14.41
C PRO A 152 12.64 6.51 13.61
N VAL A 153 11.52 7.10 13.17
CA VAL A 153 10.52 6.43 12.32
C VAL A 153 10.56 7.10 10.95
N LEU A 154 10.81 6.31 9.91
CA LEU A 154 10.78 6.74 8.52
C LEU A 154 9.57 6.13 7.82
N VAL A 155 8.58 6.98 7.57
CA VAL A 155 7.39 6.62 6.79
C VAL A 155 7.74 6.70 5.32
N TYR A 156 7.51 5.64 4.55
CA TYR A 156 7.84 5.62 3.12
C TYR A 156 6.67 5.15 2.27
N PRO A 157 6.60 5.56 0.99
CA PRO A 157 5.54 5.08 0.09
C PRO A 157 5.64 3.57 -0.08
N ALA A 158 4.58 2.86 0.28
CA ALA A 158 4.49 1.44 -0.03
C ALA A 158 4.45 1.24 -1.54
N ARG A 159 5.03 0.15 -2.05
CA ARG A 159 4.94 -0.15 -3.49
C ARG A 159 3.48 -0.36 -3.89
N HIS A 160 2.93 0.59 -4.64
CA HIS A 160 1.65 0.40 -5.31
C HIS A 160 1.85 -0.56 -6.49
N MET A 161 1.24 -1.74 -6.43
CA MET A 161 1.23 -2.69 -7.53
C MET A 161 0.34 -2.17 -8.67
N SER A 162 0.84 -1.19 -9.42
CA SER A 162 0.28 -0.54 -10.62
C SER A 162 -1.05 0.23 -10.45
N GLU A 163 -1.03 1.51 -10.85
CA GLU A 163 -2.15 2.48 -10.93
C GLU A 163 -3.28 2.10 -11.91
N SER A 164 -3.37 0.84 -12.37
CA SER A 164 -4.27 0.46 -13.48
C SER A 164 -5.37 -0.56 -13.12
N ALA A 165 -5.76 -0.72 -11.86
CA ALA A 165 -6.87 -1.61 -11.48
C ALA A 165 -8.06 -0.83 -10.90
N PRO A 166 -9.19 -0.69 -11.63
CA PRO A 166 -10.42 -0.23 -11.01
C PRO A 166 -11.07 -1.35 -10.19
N ALA A 167 -11.55 -0.94 -9.00
CA ALA A 167 -12.71 -1.39 -8.23
C ALA A 167 -13.02 -2.89 -8.08
N VAL A 168 -13.11 -3.31 -6.81
CA VAL A 168 -13.72 -4.53 -6.25
C VAL A 168 -12.95 -5.85 -6.56
N PRO A 169 -12.48 -6.59 -5.53
CA PRO A 169 -11.89 -7.90 -5.74
C PRO A 169 -12.99 -8.92 -6.01
N HIS A 170 -13.48 -8.99 -7.25
CA HIS A 170 -14.00 -10.26 -7.73
C HIS A 170 -12.79 -11.16 -7.97
N ALA A 171 -12.72 -12.27 -7.25
CA ALA A 171 -11.75 -13.32 -7.52
C ALA A 171 -11.74 -13.61 -9.02
N PRO A 172 -10.56 -13.71 -9.67
CA PRO A 172 -10.48 -13.78 -11.12
C PRO A 172 -11.33 -14.96 -11.62
N ARG A 173 -12.26 -14.68 -12.54
CA ARG A 173 -13.18 -15.68 -13.11
C ARG A 173 -12.44 -16.90 -13.70
N SER A 174 -11.18 -16.72 -14.09
CA SER A 174 -10.29 -17.79 -14.58
C SER A 174 -9.85 -18.75 -13.48
N LEU A 175 -9.51 -18.26 -12.28
CA LEU A 175 -9.09 -19.09 -11.16
C LEU A 175 -10.27 -19.87 -10.57
N GLY A 176 -11.46 -19.25 -10.57
CA GLY A 176 -12.71 -19.94 -10.21
C GLY A 176 -13.01 -21.17 -11.06
N LYS A 177 -12.53 -21.24 -12.31
CA LYS A 177 -12.65 -22.44 -13.16
C LYS A 177 -11.67 -23.56 -12.80
N LEU A 178 -10.49 -23.22 -12.28
CA LEU A 178 -9.44 -24.19 -11.93
C LEU A 178 -9.65 -24.78 -10.54
N VAL A 179 -9.91 -23.92 -9.55
CA VAL A 179 -10.02 -24.34 -8.15
C VAL A 179 -11.45 -24.25 -7.62
N GLY A 180 -12.43 -23.86 -8.42
CA GLY A 180 -13.80 -23.62 -7.97
C GLY A 180 -13.99 -22.21 -7.38
N HIS A 181 -15.15 -21.62 -7.66
CA HIS A 181 -15.46 -20.22 -7.33
C HIS A 181 -15.29 -19.89 -5.84
N THR A 182 -15.81 -20.74 -4.95
CA THR A 182 -15.72 -20.51 -3.51
C THR A 182 -14.29 -20.59 -2.99
N ARG A 183 -13.49 -21.58 -3.44
CA ARG A 183 -12.06 -21.68 -3.04
C ARG A 183 -11.23 -20.53 -3.61
N SER A 184 -11.53 -20.07 -4.82
CA SER A 184 -10.90 -18.89 -5.40
C SER A 184 -11.22 -17.61 -4.60
N ALA A 185 -12.47 -17.46 -4.13
CA ALA A 185 -12.89 -16.35 -3.29
C ALA A 185 -12.23 -16.41 -1.90
N VAL A 186 -12.15 -17.60 -1.31
CA VAL A 186 -11.42 -17.86 -0.05
C VAL A 186 -9.95 -17.51 -0.20
N LEU A 187 -9.27 -17.99 -1.25
CA LEU A 187 -7.86 -17.70 -1.50
C LEU A 187 -7.62 -16.19 -1.69
N GLY A 188 -8.47 -15.50 -2.44
CA GLY A 188 -8.38 -14.05 -2.62
C GLY A 188 -8.60 -13.26 -1.32
N SER A 189 -9.42 -13.78 -0.40
CA SER A 189 -9.75 -13.13 0.88
C SER A 189 -8.65 -13.28 1.95
N ILE A 190 -7.71 -14.21 1.76
CA ILE A 190 -6.58 -14.49 2.68
C ILE A 190 -5.39 -13.54 2.43
N GLY A 191 -5.38 -12.77 1.33
CA GLY A 191 -4.21 -12.02 0.84
C GLY A 191 -3.51 -11.06 1.81
N GLY A 192 -4.12 -10.68 2.93
CA GLY A 192 -3.52 -9.88 4.00
C GLY A 192 -3.45 -10.57 5.38
N GLY A 193 -3.68 -11.87 5.43
CA GLY A 193 -3.89 -12.59 6.69
C GLY A 193 -5.33 -12.45 7.20
N CYS A 194 -5.92 -13.53 7.72
CA CYS A 194 -7.22 -13.46 8.39
C CYS A 194 -7.50 -14.67 9.29
N THR A 195 -8.33 -14.47 10.30
CA THR A 195 -8.92 -15.56 11.08
C THR A 195 -10.01 -16.29 10.30
N THR A 196 -10.36 -17.51 10.71
CA THR A 196 -11.46 -18.27 10.10
C THR A 196 -12.81 -17.53 10.15
N SER A 197 -13.07 -16.78 11.23
CA SER A 197 -14.31 -16.00 11.39
C SER A 197 -14.36 -14.82 10.41
N GLU A 198 -13.23 -14.15 10.19
CA GLU A 198 -13.13 -13.08 9.19
C GLU A 198 -13.25 -13.62 7.77
N LEU A 199 -12.67 -14.80 7.50
CA LEU A 199 -12.79 -15.49 6.22
C LEU A 199 -14.25 -15.80 5.89
N ALA A 200 -15.00 -16.35 6.85
CA ALA A 200 -16.42 -16.65 6.73
C ALA A 200 -17.24 -15.40 6.38
N ARG A 201 -17.01 -14.30 7.12
CA ARG A 201 -17.67 -13.01 6.90
C ARG A 201 -17.35 -12.41 5.52
N ARG A 202 -16.09 -12.46 5.09
CA ARG A 202 -15.63 -11.87 3.82
C ARG A 202 -16.19 -12.61 2.59
N VAL A 203 -16.32 -13.93 2.67
CA VAL A 203 -16.77 -14.78 1.55
C VAL A 203 -18.29 -15.00 1.58
N GLY A 204 -18.96 -14.75 2.71
CA GLY A 204 -20.40 -14.96 2.86
C GLY A 204 -20.78 -16.44 3.05
N VAL A 205 -19.93 -17.20 3.76
CA VAL A 205 -20.13 -18.64 4.04
C VAL A 205 -20.09 -18.89 5.55
N SER A 206 -20.50 -20.08 5.99
CA SER A 206 -20.41 -20.47 7.40
C SER A 206 -18.95 -20.64 7.85
N ALA A 207 -18.69 -20.49 9.16
CA ALA A 207 -17.35 -20.72 9.73
C ALA A 207 -16.81 -22.14 9.46
N ALA A 208 -17.69 -23.15 9.47
CA ALA A 208 -17.34 -24.52 9.13
C ALA A 208 -16.91 -24.64 7.66
N SER A 209 -17.65 -24.05 6.73
CA SER A 209 -17.32 -24.04 5.30
C SER A 209 -16.04 -23.26 5.02
N ALA A 210 -15.85 -22.11 5.66
CA ALA A 210 -14.62 -21.32 5.59
C ALA A 210 -13.40 -22.14 6.07
N SER A 211 -13.51 -22.83 7.21
CA SER A 211 -12.46 -23.69 7.76
C SER A 211 -12.13 -24.85 6.82
N GLN A 212 -13.16 -25.50 6.25
CA GLN A 212 -12.99 -26.58 5.28
C GLN A 212 -12.25 -26.11 4.03
N HIS A 213 -12.65 -24.98 3.44
CA HIS A 213 -11.97 -24.43 2.27
C HIS A 213 -10.54 -24.00 2.57
N ALA A 214 -10.28 -23.38 3.73
CA ALA A 214 -8.93 -23.06 4.17
C ALA A 214 -8.08 -24.33 4.37
N GLY A 215 -8.67 -25.39 4.92
CA GLY A 215 -8.03 -26.69 5.08
C GLY A 215 -7.58 -27.31 3.76
N VAL A 216 -8.46 -27.34 2.75
CA VAL A 216 -8.13 -27.84 1.40
C VAL A 216 -7.03 -27.00 0.73
N LEU A 217 -7.10 -25.68 0.86
CA LEU A 217 -6.06 -24.80 0.30
C LEU A 217 -4.72 -24.95 1.03
N ARG A 218 -4.74 -25.26 2.33
CA ARG A 218 -3.56 -25.57 3.13
C ARG A 218 -2.94 -26.90 2.71
N GLU A 219 -3.74 -27.94 2.51
CA GLU A 219 -3.28 -29.24 2.01
C GLU A 219 -2.69 -29.13 0.60
N ALA A 220 -3.22 -28.24 -0.23
CA ALA A 220 -2.66 -27.91 -1.54
C ALA A 220 -1.40 -27.02 -1.48
N GLY A 221 -0.91 -26.66 -0.29
CA GLY A 221 0.26 -25.81 -0.10
C GLY A 221 0.08 -24.35 -0.51
N LEU A 222 -1.16 -23.88 -0.67
CA LEU A 222 -1.50 -22.51 -1.07
C LEU A 222 -1.69 -21.57 0.13
N VAL A 223 -2.02 -22.13 1.29
CA VAL A 223 -2.29 -21.42 2.53
C VAL A 223 -1.44 -22.02 3.65
N LEU A 224 -0.90 -21.16 4.51
CA LEU A 224 -0.27 -21.52 5.77
C LEU A 224 -1.17 -21.06 6.92
N THR A 225 -1.30 -21.90 7.94
CA THR A 225 -2.03 -21.55 9.16
C THR A 225 -1.03 -21.38 10.30
N LEU A 226 -1.05 -20.23 10.93
CA LEU A 226 -0.21 -19.86 12.07
C LEU A 226 -1.09 -19.65 13.30
N ARG A 227 -0.64 -20.14 14.46
CA ARG A 227 -1.30 -19.88 15.73
C ARG A 227 -0.64 -18.66 16.37
N ASN A 228 -1.40 -17.58 16.52
CA ASN A 228 -0.95 -16.35 17.17
C ASN A 228 -1.72 -16.18 18.49
N GLY A 229 -1.13 -16.66 19.59
CA GLY A 229 -1.79 -16.72 20.90
C GLY A 229 -3.04 -17.61 20.88
N SER A 230 -4.19 -17.05 21.26
CA SER A 230 -5.49 -17.74 21.23
C SER A 230 -6.15 -17.79 19.85
N ALA A 231 -5.63 -17.05 18.86
CA ALA A 231 -6.22 -16.93 17.53
C ALA A 231 -5.48 -17.75 16.47
N VAL A 232 -6.23 -18.30 15.51
CA VAL A 232 -5.71 -19.02 14.35
C VAL A 232 -5.77 -18.09 13.14
N MET A 233 -4.64 -17.87 12.49
CA MET A 233 -4.49 -16.95 11.36
C MET A 233 -4.07 -17.71 10.11
N HIS A 234 -4.78 -17.47 9.00
CA HIS A 234 -4.44 -18.01 7.68
C HIS A 234 -3.69 -16.96 6.89
N THR A 235 -2.59 -17.35 6.24
CA THR A 235 -1.80 -16.51 5.34
C THR A 235 -1.50 -17.26 4.04
N LEU A 236 -1.21 -16.53 2.97
CA LEU A 236 -0.84 -17.15 1.69
C LEU A 236 0.60 -17.65 1.72
N THR A 237 0.82 -18.82 1.13
CA THR A 237 2.18 -19.25 0.77
C THR A 237 2.65 -18.47 -0.48
N PRO A 238 3.96 -18.49 -0.79
CA PRO A 238 4.46 -17.94 -2.06
C PRO A 238 3.74 -18.51 -3.29
N LEU A 239 3.39 -19.80 -3.26
CA LEU A 239 2.63 -20.48 -4.31
C LEU A 239 1.20 -19.95 -4.41
N GLY A 240 0.48 -19.82 -3.28
CA GLY A 240 -0.86 -19.23 -3.25
C GLY A 240 -0.91 -17.80 -3.78
N ALA A 241 0.08 -16.98 -3.39
CA ALA A 241 0.22 -15.62 -3.88
C ALA A 241 0.56 -15.56 -5.39
N ALA A 242 1.41 -16.46 -5.89
CA ALA A 242 1.72 -16.57 -7.31
C ALA A 242 0.50 -16.99 -8.14
N LEU A 243 -0.31 -17.92 -7.62
CA LEU A 243 -1.53 -18.40 -8.28
C LEU A 243 -2.58 -17.29 -8.41
N LEU A 244 -2.77 -16.48 -7.36
CA LEU A 244 -3.65 -15.31 -7.43
C LEU A 244 -3.16 -14.31 -8.49
N ARG A 245 -1.87 -13.97 -8.49
CA ARG A 245 -1.28 -13.07 -9.49
C ARG A 245 -1.42 -13.60 -10.92
N GLY A 246 -1.24 -14.90 -11.13
CA GLY A 246 -1.45 -15.57 -12.42
C GLY A 246 -2.90 -15.51 -12.90
N GLY A 247 -3.86 -15.70 -11.98
CA GLY A 247 -5.29 -15.54 -12.25
C GLY A 247 -5.66 -14.14 -12.73
N HIS A 248 -5.00 -13.09 -12.20
CA HIS A 248 -5.20 -11.71 -12.62
C HIS A 248 -4.62 -11.40 -14.01
N ARG A 249 -3.44 -11.97 -14.37
CA ARG A 249 -2.79 -11.74 -15.67
C ARG A 249 -3.55 -12.32 -16.86
N GLY A 250 -4.29 -13.40 -16.68
CA GLY A 250 -5.09 -14.02 -17.76
C GLY A 250 -6.23 -13.15 -18.31
N THR A 251 -6.58 -12.06 -17.62
CA THR A 251 -7.66 -11.15 -18.04
C THR A 251 -7.14 -9.96 -18.87
N GLN A 252 -5.83 -9.70 -18.88
CA GLN A 252 -5.23 -8.54 -19.56
C GLN A 252 -4.72 -8.85 -20.98
N LEU A 253 -4.68 -10.11 -21.42
CA LEU A 253 -4.01 -10.53 -22.67
C LEU A 253 -4.90 -10.60 -23.93
N CYS A 254 -6.04 -9.90 -23.98
CA CYS A 254 -6.82 -9.80 -25.23
C CYS A 254 -6.95 -8.35 -25.73
N PRO A 255 -6.05 -7.87 -26.61
CA PRO A 255 -6.40 -6.82 -27.56
C PRO A 255 -7.43 -7.42 -28.53
N LYS A 256 -8.67 -6.93 -28.51
CA LYS A 256 -9.61 -7.22 -29.60
C LYS A 256 -9.16 -6.44 -30.82
N ASP A 257 -8.46 -7.12 -31.70
CA ASP A 257 -8.26 -6.70 -33.08
C ASP A 257 -9.66 -6.60 -33.73
N ARG A 258 -10.05 -5.38 -34.12
CA ARG A 258 -11.18 -5.16 -35.04
C ARG A 258 -10.61 -4.60 -36.33
N SER A 259 -10.38 -5.51 -37.26
CA SER A 259 -10.19 -5.21 -38.68
C SER A 259 -11.38 -4.43 -39.26
N ALA A 260 -11.04 -3.64 -40.29
CA ALA A 260 -11.86 -3.24 -41.44
C ALA A 260 -12.38 -1.77 -41.49
N ARG A 261 -11.61 -0.92 -42.17
CA ARG A 261 -12.08 -0.31 -43.43
C ARG A 261 -10.90 0.04 -44.34
N VAL A 262 -10.69 -0.79 -45.35
CA VAL A 262 -9.98 -0.42 -46.58
C VAL A 262 -10.92 0.50 -47.36
N GLN A 263 -10.50 1.74 -47.59
CA GLN A 263 -11.05 2.55 -48.68
C GLN A 263 -9.96 2.68 -49.75
N SER A 264 -10.20 1.95 -50.83
CA SER A 264 -9.55 2.07 -52.13
C SER A 264 -9.80 3.48 -52.69
N SER A 265 -8.74 4.15 -53.12
CA SER A 265 -8.79 5.31 -54.04
C SER A 265 -7.47 5.38 -54.80
N ILE A 266 -7.45 4.81 -56.01
CA ILE A 266 -6.49 5.09 -57.09
C ILE A 266 -7.11 6.24 -57.90
N PRO A 267 -6.34 7.28 -58.33
CA PRO A 267 -5.69 7.21 -59.64
C PRO A 267 -4.27 7.78 -59.75
N GLU A 268 -3.50 7.07 -60.59
CA GLU A 268 -2.58 7.51 -61.64
C GLU A 268 -1.71 8.76 -61.44
N ARG A 269 -0.38 8.59 -61.59
CA ARG A 269 0.31 8.98 -62.82
C ARG A 269 1.74 8.45 -62.91
N SER A 270 2.11 8.24 -64.16
CA SER A 270 3.32 7.62 -64.68
C SER A 270 4.62 8.37 -64.43
N THR A 271 5.70 7.59 -64.57
CA THR A 271 7.11 7.93 -64.88
C THR A 271 8.03 8.33 -63.73
N PRO A 272 9.23 7.72 -63.70
CA PRO A 272 10.40 8.55 -63.92
C PRO A 272 11.30 7.97 -65.01
N ALA A 273 11.68 8.84 -65.94
CA ALA A 273 12.87 8.68 -66.75
C ALA A 273 14.02 9.45 -66.07
N THR A 274 15.23 8.96 -66.30
CA THR A 274 16.52 9.69 -66.29
C THR A 274 17.47 9.35 -65.13
N MET A 275 18.43 8.50 -65.50
CA MET A 275 19.81 8.42 -65.04
C MET A 275 20.43 9.79 -64.74
N LEU A 276 21.31 9.89 -63.73
CA LEU A 276 22.68 10.39 -63.90
C LEU A 276 23.50 10.27 -62.60
N GLN A 277 24.50 9.39 -62.67
CA GLN A 277 25.89 9.55 -62.24
C GLN A 277 26.23 10.24 -60.89
N SER A 278 26.79 9.47 -59.97
CA SER A 278 28.12 9.76 -59.39
C SER A 278 29.20 9.13 -60.32
N PRO A 279 30.52 9.47 -60.28
CA PRO A 279 31.30 9.98 -59.14
C PRO A 279 32.44 10.99 -59.47
N GLY A 280 33.16 11.45 -58.45
CA GLY A 280 34.60 11.70 -58.53
C GLY A 280 35.07 13.13 -58.21
N GLY A 281 35.90 13.24 -57.17
CA GLY A 281 36.64 14.46 -56.78
C GLY A 281 37.02 14.45 -55.31
#